data_AF-A0A7J2RAV5-F1
#
_entry.id   AF-A0A7J2RAV5-F1
#
_cell.length_a   1.000
_cell.length_b   1.000
_cell.length_c   1.000
_cell.angle_alpha   90.00
_cell.angle_beta   90.00
_cell.angle_gamma   90.00
#
_symmetry.space_group_name_H-M   'P 1'
#
loop_
_entity.id
_entity.type
_entity.pdbx_description
1 polymer ?
#
loop_
_entity_poly.entity_id
_entity_poly.type
_entity_poly.pdbx_seq_one_letter_code
_entity_poly.pdbx_strand_id
1 'polypeptide(L)' 'MKVEIIFHSSSTPKKIKDVESIYTKGALLCVQLDDGLIIKYPLLNIFSVAHYHGTHLGTNKADT' A
#
# COMPACT_ATOMS: atom_id res chain seq x y z
N MET A 1 2.25 8.47 3.29
CA MET A 1 1.31 7.40 3.77
C MET A 1 2.08 6.11 4.04
N LYS A 2 1.57 5.22 4.91
CA LYS A 2 2.12 3.86 5.06
C LYS A 2 1.21 2.83 4.38
N VAL A 3 1.80 1.87 3.66
CA VAL A 3 1.10 0.77 2.99
C VAL A 3 1.69 -0.57 3.44
N GLU A 4 0.84 -1.57 3.64
CA GLU A 4 1.22 -2.95 3.87
C GLU A 4 0.59 -3.85 2.80
N ILE A 5 1.40 -4.68 2.14
CA ILE A 5 0.97 -5.58 1.07
C ILE A 5 1.25 -7.02 1.49
N ILE A 6 0.23 -7.87 1.51
CA ILE A 6 0.37 -9.31 1.73
C ILE A 6 0.32 -10.00 0.38
N PHE A 7 1.34 -10.81 0.07
CA PHE A 7 1.41 -11.58 -1.16
C PHE A 7 0.92 -13.00 -0.94
N HIS A 8 0.36 -13.63 -1.98
CA HIS A 8 -0.06 -15.04 -1.89
C HIS A 8 1.09 -16.00 -1.55
N SER A 9 2.31 -15.66 -1.96
CA SER A 9 3.51 -16.47 -1.74
C SER A 9 4.19 -16.24 -0.39
N SER A 10 3.74 -15.29 0.42
CA SER A 10 4.41 -14.91 1.68
C SER A 10 3.40 -14.56 2.77
N SER A 11 3.59 -15.13 3.96
CA SER A 11 2.82 -14.78 5.16
C SER A 11 3.24 -13.44 5.77
N THR A 12 4.42 -12.91 5.43
CA THR A 12 4.92 -11.65 6.01
C THR A 12 4.53 -10.46 5.13
N PRO A 13 3.82 -9.45 5.67
CA PRO A 13 3.45 -8.26 4.92
C PRO A 13 4.68 -7.44 4.51
N LYS A 14 4.72 -7.00 3.25
CA LYS A 14 5.67 -5.98 2.79
C LYS A 14 5.19 -4.60 3.20
N LYS A 15 5.96 -3.94 4.05
CA LYS A 15 5.65 -2.60 4.58
C LYS A 15 6.40 -1.55 3.77
N ILE A 16 5.69 -0.53 3.29
CA ILE A 16 6.21 0.58 2.50
C ILE A 16 5.82 1.87 3.22
N LYS A 17 6.79 2.76 3.42
CA LYS A 17 6.61 4.10 4.01
C LYS A 17 6.70 5.16 2.92
N ASP A 18 6.38 6.40 3.27
CA ASP A 18 6.56 7.58 2.40
C ASP A 18 5.88 7.42 1.04
N VAL A 19 4.67 6.83 1.09
CA VAL A 19 3.81 6.63 -0.07
C VAL A 19 2.97 7.87 -0.28
N GLU A 20 3.07 8.48 -1.45
CA GLU A 20 2.24 9.61 -1.86
C GLU A 20 0.85 9.11 -2.27
N SER A 21 0.80 8.10 -3.14
CA SER A 21 -0.44 7.54 -3.65
C SER A 21 -0.36 6.04 -3.92
N ILE A 22 -1.52 5.38 -3.90
CA ILE A 22 -1.67 3.97 -4.26
C ILE A 22 -2.89 3.82 -5.17
N TYR A 23 -2.72 3.12 -6.28
CA TYR A 23 -3.78 2.94 -7.27
C TYR A 23 -3.54 1.69 -8.11
N THR A 24 -4.56 1.26 -8.84
CA THR A 24 -4.43 0.19 -9.83
C THR A 24 -4.33 0.78 -11.24
N LYS A 25 -3.51 0.16 -12.09
CA LYS A 25 -3.41 0.48 -13.52
C LYS A 25 -3.28 -0.79 -14.33
N GLY A 26 -4.37 -1.22 -14.96
CA GLY A 26 -4.45 -2.53 -15.60
C GLY A 26 -4.33 -3.65 -14.57
N ALA A 27 -3.50 -4.66 -14.84
CA ALA A 27 -3.26 -5.80 -13.95
C ALA A 27 -2.20 -5.54 -12.86
N LEU A 28 -1.91 -4.26 -12.56
CA LEU A 28 -0.85 -3.85 -11.64
C LEU A 28 -1.40 -3.00 -10.49
N LEU A 29 -0.87 -3.24 -9.29
CA LEU A 29 -0.88 -2.29 -8.18
C LEU A 29 0.33 -1.36 -8.34
N CYS A 30 0.08 -0.05 -8.33
CA CYS A 30 1.09 0.99 -8.37
C CYS A 30 1.16 1.69 -7.01
N VAL A 31 2.36 1.76 -6.44
CA VAL A 31 2.67 2.49 -5.22
C VAL A 31 3.62 3.60 -5.59
N GLN A 32 3.15 4.84 -5.56
CA GLN A 32 3.95 6.03 -5.81
C GLN A 32 4.52 6.54 -4.48
N LEU A 33 5.83 6.67 -4.41
CA LEU A 33 6.53 7.26 -3.28
C LEU A 33 6.58 8.79 -3.41
N ASP A 34 6.85 9.47 -2.30
CA ASP A 34 6.92 10.94 -2.20
C ASP A 34 8.02 11.55 -3.09
N ASP A 35 9.01 10.76 -3.52
CA ASP A 35 10.06 11.16 -4.46
C ASP A 35 9.67 10.98 -5.95
N GLY A 36 8.43 10.55 -6.23
CA GLY A 36 7.91 10.28 -7.56
C GLY A 36 8.26 8.89 -8.12
N LEU A 37 8.99 8.04 -7.38
CA LEU A 37 9.25 6.66 -7.78
C LEU A 37 7.95 5.84 -7.74
N ILE A 38 7.66 5.08 -8.80
CA ILE A 38 6.48 4.20 -8.87
C ILE A 38 6.91 2.74 -8.84
N ILE A 39 6.59 2.07 -7.74
CA ILE A 39 6.77 0.63 -7.58
C ILE A 39 5.53 -0.10 -8.11
N LYS A 40 5.75 -1.13 -8.94
CA LYS A 40 4.66 -1.89 -9.59
C LYS A 40 4.67 -3.34 -9.14
N TYR A 41 3.50 -3.85 -8.78
CA TYR A 41 3.28 -5.25 -8.39
C TYR A 41 2.15 -5.86 -9.23
N PRO A 42 2.30 -7.08 -9.77
CA PRO A 42 1.19 -7.81 -10.38
C PRO A 42 0.08 -8.09 -9.36
N LEU A 43 -1.16 -7.73 -9.69
CA LEU A 43 -2.31 -7.92 -8.81
C LEU A 43 -2.57 -9.39 -8.47
N LEU A 44 -2.30 -10.30 -9.43
CA LEU A 44 -2.45 -11.75 -9.24
C LEU A 44 -1.61 -12.29 -8.06
N ASN A 45 -0.53 -11.60 -7.68
CA ASN A 45 0.35 -12.03 -6.61
C ASN A 45 -0.06 -11.46 -5.24
N ILE A 46 -1.03 -10.53 -5.20
CA ILE A 46 -1.42 -9.79 -3.99
C ILE A 46 -2.67 -10.40 -3.39
N PHE A 47 -2.55 -10.84 -2.15
CA PHE A 47 -3.68 -11.34 -1.36
C PHE A 47 -4.48 -10.21 -0.70
N SER A 48 -3.78 -9.21 -0.14
CA SER A 48 -4.43 -8.09 0.56
C SER A 48 -3.55 -6.85 0.58
N VAL A 49 -4.18 -5.67 0.60
CA VAL A 49 -3.52 -4.36 0.71
C VAL A 49 -4.18 -3.58 1.83
N ALA A 50 -3.38 -3.14 2.80
CA ALA A 50 -3.79 -2.18 3.81
C ALA A 50 -3.04 -0.86 3.61
N HIS A 51 -3.73 0.26 3.71
CA HIS A 51 -3.12 1.59 3.67
C HIS A 51 -3.59 2.40 4.88
N TYR A 52 -2.67 3.12 5.49
CA TYR A 52 -2.90 3.88 6.71
C TYR A 52 -2.81 5.36 6.37
N HIS A 53 -3.97 5.97 6.15
CA HIS A 53 -4.12 7.38 5.83
C HIS A 53 -5.00 8.05 6.89
N GLY A 54 -4.61 9.23 7.37
CA GLY A 54 -5.19 9.90 8.55
C GLY A 54 -6.67 10.32 8.45
N THR A 55 -7.35 10.02 7.35
CA THR A 55 -8.68 10.54 7.00
C THR A 55 -9.67 9.47 6.51
N HIS A 56 -9.34 8.17 6.55
CA HIS A 56 -10.28 7.11 6.15
C HIS A 56 -11.12 6.60 7.33
N LEU A 57 -12.36 6.15 7.06
CA LEU A 57 -13.25 5.51 8.03
C LEU A 57 -12.55 4.31 8.71
N GLY A 58 -12.48 4.34 10.04
CA GLY A 58 -11.78 3.31 10.85
C GLY A 58 -10.34 3.66 11.22
N THR A 59 -9.82 4.82 10.83
CA THR A 59 -8.52 5.31 11.31
C THR A 59 -8.68 5.77 12.75
N ASN A 60 -8.25 4.95 13.71
CA ASN A 60 -8.03 5.40 15.08
C ASN A 60 -6.86 6.39 15.05
N LYS A 61 -7.15 7.68 14.85
CA LYS A 61 -6.27 8.73 15.38
C LYS A 61 -6.26 8.55 16.89
N ALA A 62 -5.32 7.75 17.39
CA ALA A 62 -4.77 8.05 18.71
C ALA A 62 -3.88 9.27 18.48
N ASP A 63 -4.42 10.44 18.81
CA ASP A 63 -3.64 11.67 18.91
C ASP A 63 -2.57 11.47 19.98
N THR A 64 -1.34 11.15 19.57
CA THR A 64 -0.09 11.33 20.35
C THR A 64 1.08 11.54 19.41
#